data_AF-F3G7L0-F1
#
_entry.id   AF-F3G7L0-F1
#
_cell.length_a   1.000
_cell.length_b   1.000
_cell.length_c   1.000
_cell.angle_alpha   90.00
_cell.angle_beta   90.00
_cell.angle_gamma   90.00
#
_symmetry.space_group_name_H-M   'P 1'
#
loop_
_entity.id
_entity.type
_entity.pdbx_description
1 polymer ?
#
loop_
_entity_poly.entity_id
_entity_poly.type
_entity_poly.pdbx_seq_one_letter_code
_entity_poly.pdbx_strand_id
1 'polypeptide(L)'
;ETLGAELHRHLPEHMVPTAWVALAQLPLTRNGKLDRQALPAPERQAASAYVAPRDETERQMVCIWAEVLKCQQVGIHDNFFELGGHSLLATRMIYMINQRMGAQLSLSSLFKTPVLMDLAEQVRLGRSDGPSLDTPFAPIEADRSARYAPFPLTDIQQAYWLGREASVSLGGVSAHGYEELRIPGLDVPRFEQALNRMILRHDMLRVVFLGDGTQQVLDSVPTYHMPRNDLRGLSAAAAQQALQVTRERQSHQVLDASRWPLFEFSLSLLDEGISHLHISLDALIVDAASTQILARELMAFYADPQLQLPEPGLTFRDYVLAEQRLRNDSRYAQALDYWREKVATLAPAPDLPLVCQPESISQP
;
A
#
# COMPACT_ATOMS: atom_id res chain seq x y z
N GLU A 1 -1.83 -24.27 31.04
CA GLU A 1 -1.78 -23.39 29.85
C GLU A 1 -1.92 -21.95 30.32
N THR A 2 -1.19 -21.00 29.75
CA THR A 2 -1.28 -19.60 30.16
C THR A 2 -2.54 -18.96 29.58
N LEU A 3 -3.18 -18.04 30.31
CA LEU A 3 -4.39 -17.32 29.88
C LEU A 3 -4.24 -16.69 28.47
N GLY A 4 -3.03 -16.23 28.14
CA GLY A 4 -2.71 -15.74 26.81
C GLY A 4 -2.85 -16.80 25.71
N ALA A 5 -2.37 -18.04 25.95
CA ALA A 5 -2.48 -19.12 24.97
C ALA A 5 -3.94 -19.52 24.69
N GLU A 6 -4.81 -19.46 25.70
CA GLU A 6 -6.24 -19.72 25.53
C GLU A 6 -6.92 -18.60 24.72
N LEU A 7 -6.60 -17.34 25.02
CA LEU A 7 -7.21 -16.21 24.31
C LEU A 7 -6.79 -16.14 22.84
N HIS A 8 -5.56 -16.51 22.49
CA HIS A 8 -5.13 -16.58 21.09
C HIS A 8 -5.90 -17.62 20.26
N ARG A 9 -6.56 -18.61 20.90
CA ARG A 9 -7.46 -19.54 20.18
C ARG A 9 -8.79 -18.90 19.78
N HIS A 10 -9.18 -17.82 20.46
CA HIS A 10 -10.52 -17.25 20.37
C HIS A 10 -10.55 -15.79 19.93
N LEU A 11 -9.43 -15.07 20.06
CA LEU A 11 -9.31 -13.65 19.76
C LEU A 11 -8.17 -13.41 18.76
N PRO A 12 -8.35 -12.44 17.84
CA PRO A 12 -7.24 -11.96 17.05
C PRO A 12 -6.19 -11.28 17.95
N GLU A 13 -4.94 -11.31 17.52
CA GLU A 13 -3.76 -10.89 18.28
C GLU A 13 -3.89 -9.50 18.94
N HIS A 14 -4.39 -8.51 18.21
CA HIS A 14 -4.58 -7.14 18.71
C HIS A 14 -5.64 -7.00 19.82
N MET A 15 -6.47 -8.03 20.03
CA MET A 15 -7.45 -8.08 21.12
C MET A 15 -6.93 -8.79 22.37
N VAL A 16 -5.77 -9.47 22.29
CA VAL A 16 -5.18 -10.13 23.44
C VAL A 16 -4.40 -9.09 24.26
N PRO A 17 -4.73 -8.90 25.56
CA PRO A 17 -3.99 -7.98 26.42
C PRO A 17 -2.50 -8.30 26.48
N THR A 18 -1.66 -7.28 26.30
CA THR A 18 -0.19 -7.38 26.33
C THR A 18 0.38 -7.39 27.75
N ALA A 19 -0.45 -7.12 28.77
CA ALA A 19 -0.06 -7.19 30.17
C ALA A 19 -1.23 -7.72 31.03
N TRP A 20 -0.88 -8.48 32.06
CA TRP A 20 -1.83 -9.15 32.95
C TRP A 20 -1.50 -8.77 34.39
N VAL A 21 -2.48 -8.21 35.12
CA VAL A 21 -2.31 -7.87 36.53
C VAL A 21 -3.29 -8.67 37.36
N ALA A 22 -2.76 -9.58 38.17
CA ALA A 22 -3.57 -10.32 39.13
C ALA A 22 -3.94 -9.40 40.31
N LEU A 23 -5.24 -9.21 40.53
CA LEU A 23 -5.78 -8.46 41.67
C LEU A 23 -6.57 -9.41 42.56
N ALA A 24 -6.38 -9.30 43.88
CA ALA A 24 -7.21 -10.03 44.83
C ALA A 24 -8.67 -9.53 44.82
N GLN A 25 -8.88 -8.24 44.52
CA GLN A 25 -10.19 -7.62 44.41
C GLN A 25 -10.15 -6.42 43.45
N LEU A 26 -11.24 -6.20 42.71
CA LEU A 26 -11.40 -5.02 41.87
C LEU A 26 -11.66 -3.77 42.73
N PRO A 27 -10.91 -2.67 42.55
CA PRO A 27 -11.19 -1.42 43.26
C PRO A 27 -12.51 -0.83 42.77
N LEU A 28 -13.38 -0.45 43.70
CA LEU A 28 -14.68 0.12 43.39
C LEU A 28 -14.79 1.56 43.91
N THR A 29 -15.43 2.40 43.11
CA THR A 29 -15.90 3.73 43.52
C THR A 29 -16.96 3.61 44.61
N ARG A 30 -17.26 4.73 45.32
CA ARG A 30 -18.34 4.78 46.32
C ARG A 30 -19.72 4.35 45.79
N ASN A 31 -19.93 4.40 44.48
CA ASN A 31 -21.17 4.00 43.82
C ASN A 31 -21.15 2.55 43.30
N GLY A 32 -20.15 1.75 43.70
CA GLY A 32 -20.03 0.34 43.33
C GLY A 32 -19.54 0.07 41.89
N LYS A 33 -19.15 1.10 41.13
CA LYS A 33 -18.54 0.94 39.79
C LYS A 33 -17.04 0.74 39.91
N LEU A 34 -16.42 0.03 38.95
CA LEU A 34 -14.96 -0.11 38.85
C LEU A 34 -14.26 1.26 38.87
N ASP A 35 -13.34 1.45 39.80
CA ASP A 35 -12.45 2.60 39.86
C ASP A 35 -11.21 2.35 39.00
N ARG A 36 -11.25 2.82 37.74
CA ARG A 36 -10.15 2.64 36.79
C ARG A 36 -8.87 3.40 37.17
N GLN A 37 -8.98 4.48 37.96
CA GLN A 37 -7.81 5.26 38.37
C GLN A 37 -7.06 4.59 39.53
N ALA A 38 -7.76 3.80 40.33
CA ALA A 38 -7.20 3.01 41.41
C ALA A 38 -6.63 1.64 40.95
N LEU A 39 -6.79 1.28 39.67
CA LEU A 39 -6.13 0.09 39.12
C LEU A 39 -4.62 0.32 39.11
N PRO A 40 -3.81 -0.63 39.62
CA PRO A 40 -2.36 -0.52 39.51
C PRO A 40 -1.96 -0.51 38.04
N ALA A 41 -0.96 0.31 37.72
CA ALA A 41 -0.36 0.27 36.40
C ALA A 41 0.18 -1.14 36.15
N PRO A 42 -0.10 -1.75 34.99
CA PRO A 42 0.55 -3.00 34.62
C PRO A 42 2.05 -2.76 34.61
N GLU A 43 2.78 -3.40 35.51
CA GLU A 43 4.20 -3.63 35.29
C GLU A 43 4.28 -4.40 33.97
N ARG A 44 5.00 -3.85 32.98
CA ARG A 44 5.33 -4.61 31.77
C ARG A 44 6.13 -5.81 32.24
N GLN A 45 5.47 -6.93 32.50
CA GLN A 45 6.06 -8.23 32.27
C GLN A 45 6.34 -8.23 30.78
N ALA A 46 7.59 -7.92 30.44
CA ALA A 46 8.07 -7.92 29.07
C ALA A 46 7.57 -9.22 28.41
N ALA A 47 6.93 -9.07 27.25
CA ALA A 47 6.62 -10.19 26.37
C ALA A 47 7.96 -10.91 26.13
N SER A 48 8.18 -12.04 26.80
CA SER A 48 9.51 -12.56 27.14
C SER A 48 10.37 -11.57 27.94
N ALA A 49 11.09 -12.03 28.97
CA ALA A 49 12.04 -11.15 29.68
C ALA A 49 12.98 -10.54 28.63
N TYR A 50 13.06 -9.20 28.54
CA TYR A 50 13.97 -8.56 27.60
C TYR A 50 15.37 -9.13 27.80
N VAL A 51 15.86 -9.84 26.79
CA VAL A 51 17.23 -10.33 26.76
C VAL A 51 17.97 -9.51 25.70
N ALA A 52 18.99 -8.79 26.17
CA ALA A 52 19.86 -8.00 25.32
C ALA A 52 20.63 -8.89 24.32
N PRO A 53 20.98 -8.37 23.13
CA PRO A 53 21.77 -9.11 22.15
C PRO A 53 23.13 -9.51 22.72
N ARG A 54 23.51 -10.77 22.53
CA ARG A 54 24.68 -11.38 23.15
C ARG A 54 25.93 -11.24 22.28
N ASP A 55 25.75 -11.21 20.96
CA ASP A 55 26.82 -11.11 19.98
C ASP A 55 26.55 -10.03 18.93
N GLU A 56 27.48 -9.90 17.98
CA GLU A 56 27.43 -8.86 16.95
C GLU A 56 26.31 -9.10 15.94
N THR A 57 26.03 -10.36 15.59
CA THR A 57 24.94 -10.72 14.69
C THR A 57 23.60 -10.32 15.29
N GLU A 58 23.36 -10.67 16.55
CA GLU A 58 22.14 -10.31 17.27
C GLU A 58 22.01 -8.79 17.42
N ARG A 59 23.11 -8.06 17.70
CA ARG A 59 23.11 -6.59 17.78
C ARG A 59 22.67 -5.95 16.47
N GLN A 60 23.25 -6.40 15.34
CA GLN A 60 22.88 -5.87 14.02
C GLN A 60 21.43 -6.19 13.67
N MET A 61 20.97 -7.42 13.96
CA MET A 61 19.58 -7.81 13.73
C MET A 61 18.59 -7.02 14.57
N VAL A 62 18.86 -6.81 15.87
CA VAL A 62 18.04 -5.97 16.76
C VAL A 62 17.92 -4.54 16.20
N CYS A 63 19.02 -3.95 15.73
CA CYS A 63 19.00 -2.62 15.12
C CYS A 63 18.14 -2.57 13.85
N ILE A 64 18.29 -3.57 12.96
CA ILE A 64 17.49 -3.66 11.74
C ILE A 64 16.01 -3.87 12.08
N TRP A 65 15.71 -4.70 13.07
CA TRP A 65 14.34 -4.96 13.50
C TRP A 65 13.66 -3.73 14.08
N ALA A 66 14.34 -3.02 14.98
CA ALA A 66 13.85 -1.77 15.55
C ALA A 66 13.57 -0.71 14.47
N GLU A 67 14.45 -0.61 13.46
CA GLU A 67 14.28 0.32 12.33
C GLU A 67 13.04 -0.02 11.49
N VAL A 68 12.85 -1.29 11.14
CA VAL A 68 11.76 -1.74 10.27
C VAL A 68 10.41 -1.71 10.99
N LEU A 69 10.37 -2.19 12.24
CA LEU A 69 9.15 -2.25 13.05
C LEU A 69 8.81 -0.91 13.72
N LYS A 70 9.72 0.08 13.66
CA LYS A 70 9.61 1.38 14.33
C LYS A 70 9.34 1.27 15.83
N CYS A 71 9.98 0.30 16.48
CA CYS A 71 9.91 0.10 17.92
C CYS A 71 11.22 0.54 18.61
N GLN A 72 11.14 0.95 19.87
CA GLN A 72 12.30 1.45 20.61
C GLN A 72 13.24 0.33 21.08
N GLN A 73 12.72 -0.88 21.29
CA GLN A 73 13.46 -1.99 21.88
C GLN A 73 12.97 -3.31 21.29
N VAL A 74 13.93 -4.15 20.89
CA VAL A 74 13.71 -5.53 20.42
C VAL A 74 14.64 -6.44 21.22
N GLY A 75 14.08 -7.47 21.86
CA GLY A 75 14.78 -8.55 22.54
C GLY A 75 15.11 -9.71 21.58
N ILE A 76 16.09 -10.54 21.96
CA ILE A 76 16.48 -11.68 21.10
C ILE A 76 15.43 -12.79 21.02
N HIS A 77 14.49 -12.84 21.96
CA HIS A 77 13.40 -13.81 21.98
C HIS A 77 12.10 -13.24 21.38
N ASP A 78 12.13 -12.00 20.90
CA ASP A 78 10.97 -11.38 20.29
C ASP A 78 10.64 -12.06 18.95
N ASN A 79 9.35 -12.26 18.74
CA ASN A 79 8.80 -12.75 17.48
C ASN A 79 8.44 -11.57 16.59
N PHE A 80 8.88 -11.62 15.33
CA PHE A 80 8.66 -10.57 14.34
C PHE A 80 7.18 -10.21 14.16
N PHE A 81 6.30 -11.22 14.11
CA PHE A 81 4.86 -11.03 13.91
C PHE A 81 4.17 -10.50 15.17
N GLU A 82 4.62 -10.94 16.36
CA GLU A 82 4.12 -10.45 17.66
C GLU A 82 4.44 -8.96 17.89
N LEU A 83 5.48 -8.45 17.24
CA LEU A 83 5.83 -7.03 17.24
C LEU A 83 5.06 -6.21 16.18
N GLY A 84 4.02 -6.78 15.55
CA GLY A 84 3.23 -6.13 14.52
C GLY A 84 3.84 -6.21 13.12
N GLY A 85 4.79 -7.11 12.91
CA GLY A 85 5.35 -7.41 11.61
C GLY A 85 4.31 -8.02 10.65
N HIS A 86 4.34 -7.60 9.39
CA HIS A 86 3.51 -8.16 8.32
C HIS A 86 4.33 -8.32 7.04
N SER A 87 3.76 -8.93 5.99
CA SER A 87 4.51 -9.36 4.80
C SER A 87 5.35 -8.27 4.12
N LEU A 88 4.88 -7.02 4.08
CA LEU A 88 5.67 -5.90 3.54
C LEU A 88 6.89 -5.56 4.42
N LEU A 89 6.69 -5.51 5.75
CA LEU A 89 7.78 -5.30 6.69
C LEU A 89 8.75 -6.49 6.67
N ALA A 90 8.25 -7.71 6.51
CA ALA A 90 9.04 -8.94 6.39
C ALA A 90 9.97 -8.89 5.17
N THR A 91 9.46 -8.52 3.99
CA THR A 91 10.28 -8.34 2.78
C THR A 91 11.35 -7.28 2.98
N ARG A 92 11.00 -6.13 3.59
CA ARG A 92 11.96 -5.06 3.91
C ARG A 92 13.03 -5.53 4.91
N MET A 93 12.62 -6.28 5.93
CA MET A 93 13.51 -6.85 6.95
C MET A 93 14.56 -7.75 6.31
N ILE A 94 14.12 -8.71 5.50
CA ILE A 94 15.00 -9.65 4.81
C ILE A 94 15.95 -8.93 3.86
N TYR A 95 15.44 -7.96 3.07
CA TYR A 95 16.27 -7.15 2.20
C TYR A 95 17.40 -6.43 2.98
N MET A 96 17.06 -5.79 4.10
CA MET A 96 18.03 -5.07 4.92
C MET A 96 19.04 -5.98 5.60
N ILE A 97 18.62 -7.14 6.11
CA ILE A 97 19.53 -8.13 6.69
C ILE A 97 20.51 -8.64 5.63
N ASN A 98 19.99 -9.06 4.47
CA ASN A 98 20.83 -9.55 3.38
C ASN A 98 21.81 -8.49 2.88
N GLN A 99 21.37 -7.23 2.76
CA GLN A 99 22.22 -6.12 2.31
C GLN A 99 23.30 -5.76 3.33
N ARG A 100 22.95 -5.59 4.61
CA ARG A 100 23.88 -5.09 5.63
C ARG A 100 24.81 -6.17 6.18
N MET A 101 24.37 -7.43 6.16
CA MET A 101 25.06 -8.55 6.81
C MET A 101 25.59 -9.59 5.81
N GLY A 102 25.37 -9.39 4.50
CA GLY A 102 25.76 -10.37 3.48
C GLY A 102 25.04 -11.72 3.62
N ALA A 103 23.88 -11.73 4.29
CA ALA A 103 23.09 -12.93 4.52
C ALA A 103 22.31 -13.36 3.25
N GLN A 104 21.85 -14.60 3.24
CA GLN A 104 21.01 -15.18 2.17
C GLN A 104 19.67 -15.67 2.71
N LEU A 105 19.00 -14.85 3.52
CA LEU A 105 17.69 -15.20 4.04
C LEU A 105 16.62 -15.04 2.96
N SER A 106 15.66 -15.96 2.95
CA SER A 106 14.45 -15.84 2.14
C SER A 106 13.30 -15.30 2.99
N LEU A 107 12.21 -14.85 2.35
CA LEU A 107 10.98 -14.55 3.08
C LEU A 107 10.47 -15.78 3.85
N SER A 108 10.60 -16.97 3.27
CA SER A 108 10.23 -18.24 3.91
C SER A 108 11.03 -18.50 5.19
N SER A 109 12.31 -18.10 5.23
CA SER A 109 13.16 -18.22 6.42
C SER A 109 12.54 -17.49 7.61
N LEU A 110 12.09 -16.25 7.43
CA LEU A 110 11.45 -15.47 8.50
C LEU A 110 10.11 -16.07 8.95
N PHE A 111 9.30 -16.61 8.02
CA PHE A 111 8.05 -17.27 8.38
C PHE A 111 8.26 -18.58 9.16
N LYS A 112 9.31 -19.35 8.81
CA LYS A 112 9.66 -20.61 9.51
C LYS A 112 10.31 -20.35 10.88
N THR A 113 11.13 -19.32 10.98
CA THR A 113 11.84 -18.94 12.22
C THR A 113 11.61 -17.46 12.51
N PRO A 114 10.45 -17.11 13.10
CA PRO A 114 10.07 -15.71 13.32
C PRO A 114 10.72 -15.09 14.56
N VAL A 115 11.47 -15.86 15.35
CA VAL A 115 12.16 -15.38 16.56
C VAL A 115 13.56 -14.89 16.20
N LEU A 116 13.96 -13.71 16.69
CA LEU A 116 15.22 -13.06 16.31
C LEU A 116 16.43 -13.96 16.51
N MET A 117 16.55 -14.61 17.67
CA MET A 117 17.67 -15.49 18.00
C MET A 117 17.81 -16.66 17.01
N ASP A 118 16.69 -17.29 16.64
CA ASP A 118 16.69 -18.45 15.75
C ASP A 118 17.03 -18.02 14.30
N LEU A 119 16.54 -16.84 13.89
CA LEU A 119 16.89 -16.26 12.61
C LEU A 119 18.37 -15.82 12.57
N ALA A 120 18.90 -15.30 13.68
CA ALA A 120 20.31 -14.95 13.82
C ALA A 120 21.21 -16.18 13.72
N GLU A 121 20.74 -17.34 14.20
CA GLU A 121 21.45 -18.60 14.01
C GLU A 121 21.53 -19.00 12.53
N GLN A 122 20.46 -18.81 11.74
CA GLN A 122 20.52 -19.05 10.29
C GLN A 122 21.52 -18.14 9.58
N VAL A 123 21.56 -16.86 9.96
CA VAL A 123 22.56 -15.91 9.44
C VAL A 123 23.97 -16.38 9.78
N ARG A 124 24.22 -16.82 11.02
CA ARG A 124 25.54 -17.35 11.45
C ARG A 124 25.95 -18.62 10.70
N LEU A 125 25.03 -19.55 10.53
CA LEU A 125 25.29 -20.84 9.89
C LEU A 125 25.44 -20.73 8.36
N GLY A 126 25.15 -19.55 7.78
CA GLY A 126 25.14 -19.36 6.33
C GLY A 126 24.14 -20.29 5.62
N ARG A 127 23.12 -20.78 6.34
CA ARG A 127 22.15 -21.74 5.80
C ARG A 127 21.16 -21.00 4.91
N SER A 128 21.27 -21.22 3.60
CA SER A 128 20.21 -20.87 2.65
C SER A 128 19.23 -22.04 2.57
N ASP A 129 17.98 -21.79 2.98
CA ASP A 129 16.87 -22.74 2.86
C ASP A 129 16.27 -22.77 1.43
N GLY A 130 16.94 -22.12 0.48
CA GLY A 130 16.55 -21.97 -0.92
C GLY A 130 17.77 -21.85 -1.84
N PRO A 131 17.58 -21.86 -3.18
CA PRO A 131 18.68 -21.65 -4.11
C PRO A 131 19.42 -20.37 -3.73
N SER A 132 20.76 -20.45 -3.67
CA SER A 132 21.63 -19.31 -3.39
C SER A 132 21.16 -18.12 -4.22
N LEU A 133 20.78 -17.03 -3.56
CA LEU A 133 20.58 -15.75 -4.24
C LEU A 133 21.99 -15.23 -4.57
N ASP A 134 22.59 -15.80 -5.62
CA ASP A 134 24.02 -15.65 -5.96
C ASP A 134 24.44 -14.20 -6.25
N THR A 135 23.50 -13.29 -6.45
CA THR A 135 23.78 -11.88 -6.72
C THR A 135 22.79 -10.96 -5.99
N PRO A 136 23.25 -10.00 -5.18
CA PRO A 136 22.41 -8.91 -4.70
C PRO A 136 21.69 -8.24 -5.87
N PHE A 137 20.47 -7.72 -5.66
CA PHE A 137 19.86 -6.86 -6.67
C PHE A 137 20.77 -5.65 -6.91
N ALA A 138 21.10 -5.39 -8.18
CA ALA A 138 21.80 -4.17 -8.53
C ALA A 138 20.95 -2.98 -8.07
N PRO A 139 21.55 -1.97 -7.42
CA PRO A 139 20.81 -0.78 -7.02
C PRO A 139 20.23 -0.11 -8.28
N ILE A 140 19.00 0.39 -8.17
CA ILE A 140 18.39 1.15 -9.24
C ILE A 140 19.04 2.54 -9.25
N GLU A 141 19.59 2.92 -10.39
CA GLU A 141 20.14 4.26 -10.62
C GLU A 141 19.06 5.16 -11.24
N ALA A 142 18.90 6.36 -10.70
CA ALA A 142 17.96 7.34 -11.22
C ALA A 142 18.51 7.98 -12.50
N ASP A 143 17.80 7.87 -13.62
CA ASP A 143 18.15 8.54 -14.87
C ASP A 143 17.30 9.79 -15.06
N ARG A 144 17.72 10.87 -14.42
CA ARG A 144 17.05 12.18 -14.52
C ARG A 144 17.11 12.77 -15.92
N SER A 145 18.10 12.40 -16.73
CA SER A 145 18.29 12.96 -18.07
C SER A 145 17.20 12.49 -19.05
N ALA A 146 16.70 11.27 -18.86
CA ALA A 146 15.66 10.66 -19.68
C ALA A 146 14.31 10.55 -18.95
N ARG A 147 14.05 11.37 -17.93
CA ARG A 147 12.81 11.37 -17.13
C ARG A 147 11.54 11.35 -17.98
N TYR A 148 11.54 12.07 -19.10
CA TYR A 148 10.39 12.22 -20.01
C TYR A 148 10.49 11.37 -21.28
N ALA A 149 11.50 10.51 -21.40
CA ALA A 149 11.59 9.59 -22.53
C ALA A 149 10.52 8.49 -22.38
N PRO A 150 9.88 8.06 -23.48
CA PRO A 150 8.97 6.92 -23.45
C PRO A 150 9.61 5.69 -22.81
N PHE A 151 8.80 4.92 -22.09
CA PHE A 151 9.23 3.68 -21.45
C PHE A 151 8.11 2.64 -21.48
N PRO A 152 8.42 1.34 -21.34
CA PRO A 152 7.42 0.28 -21.52
C PRO A 152 6.36 0.26 -20.42
N LEU A 153 5.25 -0.44 -20.68
CA LEU A 153 4.27 -0.77 -19.64
C LEU A 153 4.79 -1.90 -18.74
N THR A 154 4.36 -1.90 -17.49
CA THR A 154 4.40 -3.12 -16.67
C THR A 154 3.35 -4.12 -17.16
N ASP A 155 3.51 -5.40 -16.84
CA ASP A 155 2.53 -6.44 -17.23
C ASP A 155 1.12 -6.12 -16.70
N ILE A 156 1.01 -5.54 -15.49
CA ILE A 156 -0.28 -5.14 -14.91
C ILE A 156 -0.88 -3.92 -15.61
N GLN A 157 -0.07 -2.92 -15.98
CA GLN A 157 -0.53 -1.79 -16.78
C GLN A 157 -0.98 -2.25 -18.18
N GLN A 158 -0.29 -3.22 -18.78
CA GLN A 158 -0.70 -3.80 -20.05
C GLN A 158 -2.07 -4.50 -19.94
N ALA A 159 -2.31 -5.26 -18.87
CA ALA A 159 -3.59 -5.90 -18.63
C ALA A 159 -4.72 -4.86 -18.46
N TYR A 160 -4.52 -3.81 -17.66
CA TYR A 160 -5.50 -2.73 -17.49
C TYR A 160 -5.71 -1.91 -18.77
N TRP A 161 -4.67 -1.71 -19.58
CA TRP A 161 -4.77 -1.01 -20.85
C TRP A 161 -5.58 -1.82 -21.86
N LEU A 162 -5.33 -3.13 -21.97
CA LEU A 162 -6.11 -4.04 -22.82
C LEU A 162 -7.58 -4.18 -22.36
N GLY A 163 -7.85 -4.17 -21.05
CA GLY A 163 -9.21 -4.28 -20.51
C GLY A 163 -10.14 -3.13 -20.93
N ARG A 164 -9.58 -2.00 -21.37
CA ARG A 164 -10.34 -0.84 -21.88
C ARG A 164 -10.88 -1.06 -23.29
N GLU A 165 -10.34 -2.03 -24.02
CA GLU A 165 -10.81 -2.35 -25.36
C GLU A 165 -12.15 -3.06 -25.30
N ALA A 166 -13.17 -2.49 -25.95
CA ALA A 166 -14.52 -3.06 -25.97
C ALA A 166 -14.59 -4.42 -26.69
N SER A 167 -13.58 -4.78 -27.48
CA SER A 167 -13.48 -6.09 -28.13
C SER A 167 -13.05 -7.23 -27.20
N VAL A 168 -12.53 -6.91 -26.01
CA VAL A 168 -12.17 -7.91 -25.00
C VAL A 168 -13.44 -8.39 -24.30
N SER A 169 -13.55 -9.69 -24.01
CA SER A 169 -14.68 -10.22 -23.25
C SER A 169 -14.72 -9.58 -21.86
N LEU A 170 -15.88 -9.02 -21.47
CA LEU A 170 -16.02 -8.17 -20.28
C LEU A 170 -15.08 -6.95 -20.27
N GLY A 171 -14.62 -6.53 -21.45
CA GLY A 171 -13.80 -5.34 -21.66
C GLY A 171 -14.63 -4.06 -21.80
N GLY A 172 -14.00 -2.99 -22.26
CA GLY A 172 -14.63 -1.66 -22.28
C GLY A 172 -14.77 -1.06 -20.88
N VAL A 173 -13.95 -1.53 -19.93
CA VAL A 173 -13.96 -1.10 -18.53
C VAL A 173 -12.59 -0.56 -18.13
N SER A 174 -12.55 0.28 -17.12
CA SER A 174 -11.32 0.74 -16.48
C SER A 174 -11.22 0.09 -15.09
N ALA A 175 -10.00 -0.24 -14.68
CA ALA A 175 -9.70 -0.46 -13.29
C ALA A 175 -9.46 0.91 -12.65
N HIS A 176 -10.34 1.37 -11.76
CA HIS A 176 -10.17 2.63 -11.05
C HIS A 176 -10.72 2.56 -9.62
N GLY A 177 -10.23 3.44 -8.76
CA GLY A 177 -10.78 3.68 -7.44
C GLY A 177 -11.64 4.94 -7.46
N TYR A 178 -12.84 4.86 -6.87
CA TYR A 178 -13.73 6.00 -6.70
C TYR A 178 -14.05 6.22 -5.22
N GLU A 179 -13.83 7.44 -4.72
CA GLU A 179 -14.06 7.83 -3.34
C GLU A 179 -14.81 9.17 -3.24
N GLU A 180 -15.56 9.34 -2.15
CA GLU A 180 -16.31 10.56 -1.85
C GLU A 180 -16.08 11.04 -0.43
N LEU A 181 -15.88 12.35 -0.26
CA LEU A 181 -15.67 12.99 1.03
C LEU A 181 -16.59 14.20 1.17
N ARG A 182 -17.30 14.30 2.30
CA ARG A 182 -18.06 15.50 2.66
C ARG A 182 -17.23 16.36 3.60
N ILE A 183 -16.84 17.54 3.15
CA ILE A 183 -15.90 18.40 3.84
C ILE A 183 -16.58 19.75 4.15
N PRO A 184 -16.95 20.02 5.41
CA PRO A 184 -17.42 21.33 5.81
C PRO A 184 -16.29 22.36 5.73
N GLY A 185 -16.56 23.52 5.12
CA GLY A 185 -15.63 24.66 5.14
C GLY A 185 -14.32 24.43 4.38
N LEU A 186 -14.32 23.59 3.34
CA LEU A 186 -13.14 23.38 2.49
C LEU A 186 -12.70 24.70 1.83
N ASP A 187 -11.42 25.07 2.02
CA ASP A 187 -10.79 26.15 1.26
C ASP A 187 -10.42 25.61 -0.13
N VAL A 188 -11.34 25.77 -1.08
CA VAL A 188 -11.21 25.20 -2.42
C VAL A 188 -9.97 25.73 -3.16
N PRO A 189 -9.69 27.04 -3.22
CA PRO A 189 -8.47 27.54 -3.86
C PRO A 189 -7.19 26.94 -3.27
N ARG A 190 -7.11 26.83 -1.94
CA ARG A 190 -5.97 26.22 -1.26
C ARG A 190 -5.84 24.72 -1.55
N PHE A 191 -6.96 24.00 -1.62
CA PHE A 191 -6.98 22.58 -1.99
C PHE A 191 -6.53 22.38 -3.44
N GLU A 192 -7.02 23.19 -4.38
CA GLU A 192 -6.58 23.15 -5.78
C GLU A 192 -5.08 23.45 -5.91
N GLN A 193 -4.55 24.41 -5.13
CA GLN A 193 -3.12 24.68 -5.09
C GLN A 193 -2.33 23.45 -4.60
N ALA A 194 -2.76 22.83 -3.50
CA ALA A 194 -2.14 21.62 -2.96
C ALA A 194 -2.19 20.44 -3.96
N LEU A 195 -3.32 20.25 -4.63
CA LEU A 195 -3.52 19.23 -5.66
C LEU A 195 -2.56 19.43 -6.83
N ASN A 196 -2.44 20.65 -7.36
CA ASN A 196 -1.51 20.95 -8.45
C ASN A 196 -0.05 20.74 -8.05
N ARG A 197 0.33 21.04 -6.80
CA ARG A 197 1.67 20.73 -6.28
C ARG A 197 1.94 19.23 -6.26
N MET A 198 0.96 18.43 -5.82
CA MET A 198 1.05 16.97 -5.84
C MET A 198 1.16 16.43 -7.28
N ILE A 199 0.36 16.93 -8.22
CA ILE A 199 0.40 16.56 -9.65
C ILE A 199 1.79 16.81 -10.25
N LEU A 200 2.39 17.99 -9.99
CA LEU A 200 3.71 18.33 -10.52
C LEU A 200 4.83 17.48 -9.89
N ARG A 201 4.64 17.05 -8.64
CA ARG A 201 5.63 16.26 -7.90
C ARG A 201 5.69 14.79 -8.33
N HIS A 202 4.56 14.18 -8.66
CA HIS A 202 4.47 12.76 -9.00
C HIS A 202 4.33 12.54 -10.50
N ASP A 203 5.35 11.94 -11.12
CA ASP A 203 5.42 11.71 -12.57
C ASP A 203 4.24 10.91 -13.11
N MET A 204 3.77 9.92 -12.37
CA MET A 204 2.63 9.08 -12.79
C MET A 204 1.30 9.85 -12.82
N LEU A 205 1.17 10.98 -12.11
CA LEU A 205 0.02 11.88 -12.27
C LEU A 205 0.08 12.72 -13.56
N ARG A 206 1.15 12.61 -14.35
CA ARG A 206 1.35 13.35 -15.61
C ARG A 206 1.62 12.44 -16.80
N VAL A 207 1.41 11.13 -16.64
CA VAL A 207 1.73 10.14 -17.67
C VAL A 207 0.58 10.01 -18.69
N VAL A 208 0.93 9.64 -19.91
CA VAL A 208 0.02 9.19 -20.97
C VAL A 208 0.49 7.85 -21.53
N PHE A 209 -0.44 7.06 -22.06
CA PHE A 209 -0.22 5.74 -22.64
C PHE A 209 -0.32 5.83 -24.17
N LEU A 210 0.72 5.38 -24.85
CA LEU A 210 0.88 5.52 -26.30
C LEU A 210 0.39 4.25 -27.01
N GLY A 211 -0.06 4.41 -28.26
CA GLY A 211 -0.62 3.32 -29.06
C GLY A 211 0.37 2.21 -29.43
N ASP A 212 1.67 2.42 -29.21
CA ASP A 212 2.73 1.44 -29.43
C ASP A 212 2.99 0.56 -28.19
N GLY A 213 2.18 0.68 -27.13
CA GLY A 213 2.35 -0.08 -25.89
C GLY A 213 3.47 0.47 -25.00
N THR A 214 3.81 1.75 -25.12
CA THR A 214 4.67 2.48 -24.20
C THR A 214 3.89 3.54 -23.42
N GLN A 215 4.52 4.15 -22.43
CA GLN A 215 3.99 5.26 -21.64
C GLN A 215 5.04 6.37 -21.54
N GLN A 216 4.58 7.60 -21.38
CA GLN A 216 5.45 8.77 -21.33
C GLN A 216 4.95 9.78 -20.29
N VAL A 217 5.86 10.28 -19.47
CA VAL A 217 5.59 11.39 -18.55
C VAL A 217 5.64 12.71 -19.33
N LEU A 218 4.57 13.51 -19.24
CA LEU A 218 4.54 14.84 -19.83
C LEU A 218 5.39 15.81 -19.01
N ASP A 219 6.30 16.53 -19.66
CA ASP A 219 7.18 17.53 -19.00
C ASP A 219 6.36 18.63 -18.31
N SER A 220 5.28 19.07 -18.95
CA SER A 220 4.32 20.01 -18.37
C SER A 220 2.89 19.55 -18.62
N VAL A 221 2.01 19.91 -17.68
CA VAL A 221 0.56 19.73 -17.79
C VAL A 221 -0.12 21.07 -17.45
N PRO A 222 -1.30 21.35 -17.99
CA PRO A 222 -2.10 22.51 -17.59
C PRO A 222 -2.40 22.50 -16.09
N THR A 223 -2.64 23.67 -15.51
CA THR A 223 -3.18 23.76 -14.15
C THR A 223 -4.52 23.05 -14.10
N TYR A 224 -4.63 22.08 -13.20
CA TYR A 224 -5.86 21.35 -12.98
C TYR A 224 -6.82 22.19 -12.13
N HIS A 225 -8.00 22.46 -12.67
CA HIS A 225 -9.09 23.13 -11.95
C HIS A 225 -10.17 22.10 -11.69
N MET A 226 -10.59 21.94 -10.43
CA MET A 226 -11.63 20.97 -10.09
C MET A 226 -12.96 21.44 -10.68
N PRO A 227 -13.62 20.65 -11.53
CA PRO A 227 -14.98 20.96 -11.96
C PRO A 227 -15.90 21.10 -10.75
N ARG A 228 -16.79 22.08 -10.80
CA ARG A 228 -17.69 22.40 -9.68
C ARG A 228 -19.13 22.34 -10.13
N ASN A 229 -19.93 21.57 -9.42
CA ASN A 229 -21.38 21.51 -9.57
C ASN A 229 -22.02 22.24 -8.39
N ASP A 230 -22.71 23.35 -8.64
CA ASP A 230 -23.36 24.11 -7.57
C ASP A 230 -24.76 23.56 -7.30
N LEU A 231 -24.92 22.86 -6.18
CA LEU A 231 -26.17 22.23 -5.76
C LEU A 231 -26.85 22.97 -4.61
N ARG A 232 -26.34 24.15 -4.24
CA ARG A 232 -26.89 24.98 -3.15
C ARG A 232 -28.29 25.47 -3.49
N GLY A 233 -29.17 25.52 -2.48
CA GLY A 233 -30.55 25.95 -2.63
C GLY A 233 -31.46 24.96 -3.40
N LEU A 234 -30.94 23.81 -3.83
CA LEU A 234 -31.77 22.73 -4.36
C LEU A 234 -32.52 22.02 -3.23
N SER A 235 -33.62 21.34 -3.57
CA SER A 235 -34.24 20.41 -2.63
C SER A 235 -33.29 19.26 -2.31
N ALA A 236 -33.39 18.68 -1.11
CA ALA A 236 -32.56 17.55 -0.71
C ALA A 236 -32.62 16.37 -1.71
N ALA A 237 -33.81 16.10 -2.26
CA ALA A 237 -34.00 15.06 -3.27
C ALA A 237 -33.28 15.39 -4.59
N ALA A 238 -33.35 16.64 -5.05
CA ALA A 238 -32.67 17.06 -6.27
C ALA A 238 -31.14 17.05 -6.12
N ALA A 239 -30.62 17.52 -4.98
CA ALA A 239 -29.20 17.46 -4.67
C ALA A 239 -28.70 16.00 -4.59
N GLN A 240 -29.45 15.11 -3.93
CA GLN A 240 -29.10 13.69 -3.85
C GLN A 240 -29.11 13.03 -5.23
N GLN A 241 -30.07 13.34 -6.09
CA GLN A 241 -30.11 12.82 -7.46
C GLN A 241 -28.90 13.31 -8.27
N ALA A 242 -28.52 14.59 -8.16
CA ALA A 242 -27.34 15.12 -8.84
C ALA A 242 -26.04 14.46 -8.36
N LEU A 243 -25.90 14.24 -7.05
CA LEU A 243 -24.76 13.50 -6.48
C LEU A 243 -24.70 12.06 -7.01
N GLN A 244 -25.85 11.38 -7.12
CA GLN A 244 -25.93 10.03 -7.67
C GLN A 244 -25.51 9.99 -9.14
N VAL A 245 -25.92 10.97 -9.96
CA VAL A 245 -25.50 11.09 -11.36
C VAL A 245 -23.98 11.28 -11.46
N THR A 246 -23.39 12.16 -10.63
CA THR A 246 -21.93 12.35 -10.61
C THR A 246 -21.22 11.06 -10.18
N ARG A 247 -21.73 10.37 -9.16
CA ARG A 247 -21.23 9.07 -8.71
C ARG A 247 -21.23 8.04 -9.81
N GLU A 248 -22.39 7.80 -10.44
CA GLU A 248 -22.54 6.80 -11.51
C GLU A 248 -21.58 7.06 -12.66
N ARG A 249 -21.42 8.33 -13.08
CA ARG A 249 -20.46 8.69 -14.13
C ARG A 249 -19.03 8.43 -13.69
N GLN A 250 -18.60 8.98 -12.56
CA GLN A 250 -17.20 8.91 -12.14
C GLN A 250 -16.80 7.51 -11.68
N SER A 251 -17.72 6.70 -11.16
CA SER A 251 -17.44 5.32 -10.72
C SER A 251 -17.44 4.29 -11.85
N HIS A 252 -17.83 4.65 -13.07
CA HIS A 252 -17.80 3.76 -14.24
C HIS A 252 -17.10 4.38 -15.46
N GLN A 253 -16.46 5.54 -15.30
CA GLN A 253 -15.78 6.20 -16.40
C GLN A 253 -14.59 5.40 -16.91
N VAL A 254 -14.44 5.37 -18.22
CA VAL A 254 -13.23 4.87 -18.88
C VAL A 254 -12.52 6.06 -19.50
N LEU A 255 -11.51 6.56 -18.80
CA LEU A 255 -10.69 7.67 -19.29
C LEU A 255 -9.79 7.19 -20.44
N ASP A 256 -9.70 8.01 -21.49
CA ASP A 256 -8.81 7.81 -22.63
C ASP A 256 -7.35 7.85 -22.16
N ALA A 257 -6.70 6.68 -22.14
CA ALA A 257 -5.34 6.51 -21.64
C ALA A 257 -4.29 7.34 -22.42
N SER A 258 -4.61 7.77 -23.64
CA SER A 258 -3.72 8.62 -24.45
C SER A 258 -3.77 10.10 -24.06
N ARG A 259 -4.65 10.49 -23.14
CA ARG A 259 -4.87 11.88 -22.74
C ARG A 259 -4.73 12.05 -21.23
N TRP A 260 -4.05 13.13 -20.86
CA TRP A 260 -4.03 13.58 -19.47
C TRP A 260 -5.31 14.37 -19.14
N PRO A 261 -5.86 14.26 -17.91
CA PRO A 261 -5.43 13.38 -16.81
C PRO A 261 -6.11 12.01 -16.79
N LEU A 262 -5.42 11.02 -16.20
CA LEU A 262 -5.99 9.71 -15.83
C LEU A 262 -6.49 9.69 -14.37
N PHE A 263 -7.13 10.78 -13.98
CA PHE A 263 -7.82 10.95 -12.71
C PHE A 263 -8.88 12.02 -12.86
N GLU A 264 -9.81 12.09 -11.91
CA GLU A 264 -10.74 13.21 -11.80
C GLU A 264 -10.96 13.60 -10.34
N PHE A 265 -10.76 14.88 -10.03
CA PHE A 265 -11.19 15.50 -8.78
C PHE A 265 -12.27 16.53 -9.10
N SER A 266 -13.47 16.36 -8.55
CA SER A 266 -14.57 17.32 -8.75
C SER A 266 -15.30 17.63 -7.45
N LEU A 267 -15.99 18.75 -7.41
CA LEU A 267 -16.75 19.21 -6.24
C LEU A 267 -18.22 19.36 -6.58
N SER A 268 -19.08 18.86 -5.69
CA SER A 268 -20.47 19.29 -5.61
C SER A 268 -20.65 20.18 -4.38
N LEU A 269 -21.01 21.45 -4.58
CA LEU A 269 -21.19 22.43 -3.51
C LEU A 269 -22.61 22.29 -2.94
N LEU A 270 -22.71 22.04 -1.65
CA LEU A 270 -23.97 21.87 -0.93
C LEU A 270 -24.19 23.05 0.02
N ASP A 271 -25.40 23.13 0.58
CA ASP A 271 -25.73 24.12 1.61
C ASP A 271 -24.83 23.98 2.85
N GLU A 272 -24.88 24.98 3.73
CA GLU A 272 -24.08 25.04 4.97
C GLU A 272 -22.55 25.03 4.75
N GLY A 273 -22.10 25.38 3.54
CA GLY A 273 -20.68 25.43 3.20
C GLY A 273 -20.03 24.04 3.10
N ILE A 274 -20.83 22.99 2.84
CA ILE A 274 -20.33 21.64 2.63
C ILE A 274 -19.84 21.50 1.19
N SER A 275 -18.59 21.06 1.03
CA SER A 275 -18.05 20.61 -0.26
C SER A 275 -18.07 19.09 -0.31
N HIS A 276 -18.78 18.51 -1.28
CA HIS A 276 -18.75 17.08 -1.55
C HIS A 276 -17.70 16.82 -2.61
N LEU A 277 -16.54 16.32 -2.18
CA LEU A 277 -15.41 15.99 -3.04
C LEU A 277 -15.58 14.58 -3.61
N HIS A 278 -15.46 14.48 -4.93
CA HIS A 278 -15.45 13.23 -5.68
C HIS A 278 -14.05 13.01 -6.23
N ILE A 279 -13.52 11.81 -6.05
CA ILE A 279 -12.15 11.44 -6.44
C ILE A 279 -12.22 10.13 -7.24
N SER A 280 -11.80 10.17 -8.49
CA SER A 280 -11.56 8.99 -9.32
C SER A 280 -10.07 8.91 -9.68
N LEU A 281 -9.43 7.78 -9.40
CA LEU A 281 -8.02 7.52 -9.68
C LEU A 281 -7.89 6.24 -10.51
N ASP A 282 -7.24 6.33 -11.67
CA ASP A 282 -7.06 5.17 -12.54
C ASP A 282 -5.92 4.25 -12.05
N ALA A 283 -6.17 2.95 -12.06
CA ALA A 283 -5.20 1.95 -11.62
C ALA A 283 -4.02 1.79 -12.58
N LEU A 284 -4.09 2.38 -13.79
CA LEU A 284 -2.92 2.52 -14.66
C LEU A 284 -1.81 3.37 -14.04
N ILE A 285 -2.15 4.31 -13.17
CA ILE A 285 -1.23 5.32 -12.66
C ILE A 285 -1.05 5.29 -11.14
N VAL A 286 -1.99 4.70 -10.41
CA VAL A 286 -2.01 4.69 -8.94
C VAL A 286 -2.49 3.34 -8.41
N ASP A 287 -1.71 2.74 -7.51
CA ASP A 287 -2.12 1.57 -6.72
C ASP A 287 -2.52 1.97 -5.28
N ALA A 288 -2.93 1.00 -4.47
CA ALA A 288 -3.38 1.26 -3.10
C ALA A 288 -2.31 1.92 -2.21
N ALA A 289 -1.04 1.55 -2.36
CA ALA A 289 0.06 2.15 -1.61
C ALA A 289 0.32 3.60 -2.07
N SER A 290 0.27 3.84 -3.38
CA SER A 290 0.40 5.16 -3.98
C SER A 290 -0.74 6.08 -3.54
N THR A 291 -1.99 5.61 -3.47
CA THR A 291 -3.12 6.40 -2.94
C THR A 291 -2.85 6.93 -1.53
N GLN A 292 -2.26 6.10 -0.64
CA GLN A 292 -1.91 6.54 0.71
C GLN A 292 -0.80 7.60 0.73
N ILE A 293 0.19 7.48 -0.16
CA ILE A 293 1.26 8.48 -0.32
C ILE A 293 0.65 9.81 -0.81
N LEU A 294 -0.17 9.76 -1.85
CA LEU A 294 -0.83 10.92 -2.44
C LEU A 294 -1.73 11.61 -1.43
N ALA A 295 -2.59 10.87 -0.71
CA ALA A 295 -3.46 11.44 0.31
C ALA A 295 -2.67 12.16 1.42
N ARG A 296 -1.59 11.55 1.92
CA ARG A 296 -0.73 12.15 2.94
C ARG A 296 -0.06 13.43 2.44
N GLU A 297 0.51 13.42 1.24
CA GLU A 297 1.21 14.59 0.70
C GLU A 297 0.23 15.72 0.32
N LEU A 298 -0.94 15.38 -0.22
CA LEU A 298 -2.01 16.35 -0.51
C LEU A 298 -2.44 17.08 0.76
N MET A 299 -2.68 16.34 1.85
CA MET A 299 -3.03 16.95 3.13
C MET A 299 -1.88 17.77 3.71
N ALA A 300 -0.63 17.35 3.53
CA ALA A 300 0.52 18.10 3.99
C ALA A 300 0.68 19.44 3.24
N PHE A 301 0.55 19.44 1.91
CA PHE A 301 0.56 20.65 1.09
C PHE A 301 -0.66 21.54 1.36
N TYR A 302 -1.81 20.95 1.65
CA TYR A 302 -2.98 21.71 2.07
C TYR A 302 -2.72 22.36 3.43
N ALA A 303 -2.21 21.64 4.43
CA ALA A 303 -1.95 22.16 5.77
C ALA A 303 -0.86 23.25 5.80
N ASP A 304 0.17 23.13 4.97
CA ASP A 304 1.23 24.14 4.80
C ASP A 304 1.52 24.37 3.30
N PRO A 305 0.98 25.45 2.71
CA PRO A 305 1.18 25.77 1.30
C PRO A 305 2.65 26.04 0.92
N GLN A 306 3.50 26.35 1.90
CA GLN A 306 4.93 26.62 1.70
C GLN A 306 5.81 25.39 1.94
N LEU A 307 5.22 24.27 2.43
CA LEU A 307 5.95 23.04 2.74
C LEU A 307 6.79 22.59 1.55
N GLN A 308 8.08 22.34 1.77
CA GLN A 308 8.95 21.71 0.79
C GLN A 308 9.22 20.28 1.22
N LEU A 309 8.80 19.32 0.39
CA LEU A 309 9.13 17.91 0.58
C LEU A 309 10.38 17.58 -0.23
N PRO A 310 11.27 16.69 0.25
CA PRO A 310 12.40 16.21 -0.53
C PRO A 310 11.94 15.65 -1.88
N GLU A 311 12.66 15.94 -2.97
CA GLU A 311 12.32 15.40 -4.30
C GLU A 311 12.27 13.85 -4.27
N PRO A 312 11.31 13.23 -4.99
CA PRO A 312 11.30 11.78 -5.14
C PRO A 312 12.64 11.29 -5.72
N GLY A 313 13.25 10.28 -5.09
CA GLY A 313 14.59 9.80 -5.46
C GLY A 313 14.61 9.04 -6.78
N LEU A 314 13.75 8.02 -6.88
CA LEU A 314 13.57 7.16 -8.06
C LEU A 314 12.23 7.48 -8.72
N THR A 315 12.19 7.45 -10.05
CA THR A 315 10.96 7.55 -10.82
C THR A 315 10.36 6.17 -11.10
N PHE A 316 9.07 6.12 -11.44
CA PHE A 316 8.44 4.87 -11.86
C PHE A 316 9.10 4.32 -13.15
N ARG A 317 9.58 5.20 -14.04
CA ARG A 317 10.38 4.82 -15.20
C ARG A 317 11.66 4.08 -14.82
N ASP A 318 12.41 4.58 -13.84
CA ASP A 318 13.63 3.93 -13.36
C ASP A 318 13.34 2.52 -12.83
N TYR A 319 12.23 2.37 -12.10
CA TYR A 319 11.73 1.09 -11.64
C TYR A 319 11.39 0.13 -12.79
N VAL A 320 10.61 0.56 -13.79
CA VAL A 320 10.22 -0.28 -14.93
C VAL A 320 11.44 -0.73 -15.72
N LEU A 321 12.38 0.18 -16.01
CA LEU A 321 13.60 -0.19 -16.75
C LEU A 321 14.50 -1.14 -15.95
N ALA A 322 14.52 -1.01 -14.62
CA ALA A 322 15.22 -1.97 -13.77
C ALA A 322 14.53 -3.34 -13.77
N GLU A 323 13.21 -3.37 -13.66
CA GLU A 323 12.40 -4.61 -13.71
C GLU A 323 12.61 -5.35 -15.03
N GLN A 324 12.66 -4.64 -16.16
CA GLN A 324 12.96 -5.26 -17.45
C GLN A 324 14.35 -5.89 -17.52
N ARG A 325 15.37 -5.24 -16.92
CA ARG A 325 16.71 -5.83 -16.86
C ARG A 325 16.74 -7.13 -16.05
N LEU A 326 15.87 -7.26 -15.04
CA LEU A 326 15.75 -8.49 -14.25
C LEU A 326 15.23 -9.67 -15.07
N ARG A 327 14.55 -9.46 -16.20
CA ARG A 327 14.09 -10.56 -17.06
C ARG A 327 15.23 -11.41 -17.65
N ASN A 328 16.44 -10.84 -17.69
CA ASN A 328 17.64 -11.55 -18.13
C ASN A 328 18.42 -12.22 -16.97
N ASP A 329 17.92 -12.09 -15.74
CA ASP A 329 18.54 -12.67 -14.54
C ASP A 329 18.14 -14.15 -14.38
N SER A 330 19.05 -14.96 -13.85
CA SER A 330 18.78 -16.38 -13.57
C SER A 330 17.62 -16.56 -12.58
N ARG A 331 17.41 -15.61 -11.67
CA ARG A 331 16.28 -15.61 -10.72
C ARG A 331 14.93 -15.52 -11.44
N TYR A 332 14.85 -14.70 -12.49
CA TYR A 332 13.64 -14.59 -13.28
C TYR A 332 13.37 -15.90 -14.03
N ALA A 333 14.40 -16.51 -14.62
CA ALA A 333 14.27 -17.81 -15.28
C ALA A 333 13.78 -18.91 -14.31
N GLN A 334 14.34 -18.97 -13.09
CA GLN A 334 13.90 -19.92 -12.05
C GLN A 334 12.44 -19.71 -11.65
N ALA A 335 12.03 -18.46 -11.43
CA ALA A 335 10.63 -18.13 -11.09
C ALA A 335 9.68 -18.49 -12.25
N LEU A 336 10.09 -18.22 -13.48
CA LEU A 336 9.32 -18.54 -14.68
C LEU A 336 9.16 -20.06 -14.85
N ASP A 337 10.23 -20.84 -14.66
CA ASP A 337 10.19 -22.30 -14.76
C ASP A 337 9.29 -22.90 -13.68
N TYR A 338 9.39 -22.40 -12.44
CA TYR A 338 8.47 -22.79 -11.37
C TYR A 338 7.01 -22.56 -11.76
N TRP A 339 6.67 -21.37 -12.24
CA TRP A 339 5.28 -21.06 -12.64
C TRP A 339 4.83 -21.87 -13.86
N ARG A 340 5.70 -22.12 -14.85
CA ARG A 340 5.38 -22.98 -15.99
C ARG A 340 5.06 -24.41 -15.56
N GLU A 341 5.84 -24.98 -14.64
CA GLU A 341 5.59 -26.30 -14.06
C GLU A 341 4.27 -26.31 -13.29
N LYS A 342 4.01 -25.28 -12.47
CA LYS A 342 2.78 -25.18 -11.68
C LYS A 342 1.53 -24.98 -12.53
N VAL A 343 1.58 -24.16 -13.58
CA VAL A 343 0.43 -23.92 -14.47
C VAL A 343 -0.05 -25.22 -15.12
N ALA A 344 0.85 -26.15 -15.45
CA ALA A 344 0.47 -27.46 -16.01
C ALA A 344 -0.32 -28.35 -15.05
N THR A 345 -0.26 -28.06 -13.74
CA THR A 345 -0.95 -28.82 -12.68
C THR A 345 -1.97 -27.99 -11.91
N LEU A 346 -2.20 -26.73 -12.33
CA LEU A 346 -3.14 -25.84 -11.68
C LEU A 346 -4.55 -26.39 -11.90
N ALA A 347 -5.31 -26.56 -10.82
CA ALA A 347 -6.71 -26.94 -10.93
C ALA A 347 -7.48 -25.86 -11.73
N PRO A 348 -8.48 -26.25 -12.53
CA PRO A 348 -9.36 -25.29 -13.18
C PRO A 348 -10.08 -24.43 -12.13
N ALA A 349 -10.60 -23.28 -12.58
CA ALA A 349 -11.44 -22.44 -11.73
C ALA A 349 -12.60 -23.27 -11.16
N PRO A 350 -12.98 -23.06 -9.89
CA PRO A 350 -14.13 -23.76 -9.32
C PRO A 350 -15.40 -23.36 -10.07
N ASP A 351 -16.29 -24.33 -10.30
CA ASP A 351 -17.63 -24.06 -10.83
C ASP A 351 -18.41 -23.26 -9.78
N LEU A 352 -18.61 -21.97 -10.07
CA LEU A 352 -19.44 -21.10 -9.25
C LEU A 352 -20.91 -21.26 -9.67
N PRO A 353 -21.88 -21.20 -8.74
CA PRO A 353 -23.30 -21.19 -9.07
C PRO A 353 -23.68 -19.85 -9.71
N LEU A 354 -23.44 -19.71 -11.00
CA LEU A 354 -23.71 -18.48 -11.75
C LEU A 354 -25.23 -18.30 -11.97
N VAL A 355 -25.72 -17.08 -11.74
CA VAL A 355 -27.13 -16.72 -12.02
C VAL A 355 -27.40 -16.64 -13.53
N CYS A 356 -26.41 -16.19 -14.30
CA CYS A 356 -26.43 -16.15 -15.77
C CYS A 356 -25.01 -16.32 -16.33
N GLN A 357 -24.91 -16.52 -17.64
CA GLN A 357 -23.62 -16.58 -18.33
C GLN A 357 -22.99 -15.17 -18.37
N PRO A 358 -21.71 -14.98 -17.98
CA PRO A 358 -21.07 -13.66 -17.96
C PRO A 358 -21.12 -12.93 -19.30
N GLU A 359 -21.05 -13.65 -20.42
CA GLU A 359 -21.10 -13.09 -21.77
C GLU A 359 -22.47 -12.49 -22.12
N SER A 360 -23.52 -12.82 -21.35
CA SER A 360 -24.86 -12.24 -21.50
C SER A 360 -25.01 -10.88 -20.80
N ILE A 361 -24.01 -10.46 -20.02
CA ILE A 361 -24.03 -9.19 -19.28
C ILE A 361 -23.62 -8.06 -20.22
N SER A 362 -24.58 -7.19 -20.54
CA SER A 362 -24.35 -5.99 -21.36
C SER A 362 -24.05 -4.73 -20.55
N GLN A 363 -24.34 -4.75 -19.25
CA GLN A 363 -24.03 -3.69 -18.28
C GLN A 363 -23.60 -4.35 -16.96
N PRO A 364 -22.30 -4.69 -16.83
CA PRO A 364 -21.77 -5.34 -15.64
C PRO A 364 -21.78 -4.49 -14.39
#